data_AF-A0AAD5LPU4-F1
#
_entry.id   AF-A0AAD5LPU4-F1
#
_cell.length_a   1.000
_cell.length_b   1.000
_cell.length_c   1.000
_cell.angle_alpha   90.00
_cell.angle_beta   90.00
_cell.angle_gamma   90.00
#
_symmetry.space_group_name_H-M   'P 1'
#
loop_
_entity.id
_entity.type
_entity.pdbx_description
1 polymer ?
#
loop_
_entity_poly.entity_id
_entity_poly.type
_entity_poly.pdbx_seq_one_letter_code
_entity_poly.pdbx_strand_id
1 'polypeptide(L)'
;MFLSKRARKSYDADDGVKRNELGLVTRVRQRFAKERASETARRPLFATVCVNNVNRSMNAHEALEAAGMRVCSFGAGSVVCFPGRTATTPRIFSFSTSYEIMYETLKAEDEEHHTRTGVLKMLERNRSIKNGPQRWHKLSNKQLQDIDVVICLDSDMFIKVLEELEKLPELTEDMVKDTVVHFEKARAKQLIYVGLRV
;
A
#
# COMPACT_ATOMS: atom_id res chain seq x y z
N MET A 1 -93.79 14.58 8.09
CA MET A 1 -93.25 14.78 9.46
C MET A 1 -91.79 15.27 9.35
N PHE A 2 -91.38 16.06 10.33
CA PHE A 2 -90.30 17.05 10.35
C PHE A 2 -88.83 16.54 10.47
N LEU A 3 -87.88 17.46 10.19
CA LEU A 3 -86.47 17.62 10.66
C LEU A 3 -85.35 16.78 9.97
N SER A 4 -84.40 17.37 9.23
CA SER A 4 -83.24 18.24 9.59
C SER A 4 -82.05 17.51 10.20
N LYS A 5 -80.90 17.48 9.49
CA LYS A 5 -79.59 18.01 9.94
C LYS A 5 -78.49 17.88 8.87
N ARG A 6 -77.49 18.75 9.01
CA ARG A 6 -76.51 19.26 8.04
C ARG A 6 -75.13 18.60 8.23
N ALA A 7 -74.35 18.53 7.14
CA ALA A 7 -72.88 18.52 7.03
C ALA A 7 -72.06 17.31 7.55
N ARG A 8 -71.23 16.73 6.67
CA ARG A 8 -69.80 17.08 6.50
C ARG A 8 -69.25 16.47 5.19
N LYS A 9 -68.47 17.28 4.49
CA LYS A 9 -67.72 16.95 3.28
C LYS A 9 -66.36 16.40 3.77
N SER A 10 -66.07 15.12 3.57
CA SER A 10 -64.70 14.61 3.73
C SER A 10 -64.08 14.49 2.35
N TYR A 11 -63.10 15.35 2.09
CA TYR A 11 -62.13 15.17 1.02
C TYR A 11 -61.18 14.05 1.47
N ASP A 12 -61.27 12.87 0.86
CA ASP A 12 -60.16 11.92 0.90
C ASP A 12 -59.27 12.21 -0.30
N ALA A 13 -58.26 13.05 -0.03
CA ALA A 13 -57.12 13.25 -0.88
C ALA A 13 -56.06 12.18 -0.56
N ASP A 14 -55.43 11.69 -1.62
CA ASP A 14 -54.00 11.35 -1.65
C ASP A 14 -53.55 10.01 -1.03
N ASP A 15 -53.84 8.91 -1.74
CA ASP A 15 -53.16 7.61 -1.56
C ASP A 15 -52.31 7.19 -2.79
N GLY A 16 -52.20 8.07 -3.79
CA GLY A 16 -51.50 7.81 -5.05
C GLY A 16 -50.04 8.25 -5.08
N VAL A 17 -49.63 9.19 -4.22
CA VAL A 17 -48.28 9.79 -4.25
C VAL A 17 -47.24 8.92 -3.52
N LYS A 18 -47.63 8.16 -2.50
CA LYS A 18 -46.68 7.44 -1.62
C LYS A 18 -45.97 6.23 -2.26
N ARG A 19 -46.63 5.50 -3.18
CA ARG A 19 -46.01 4.30 -3.82
C ARG A 19 -44.91 4.66 -4.82
N ASN A 20 -45.08 5.78 -5.52
CA ASN A 20 -44.17 6.20 -6.57
C ASN A 20 -42.91 6.85 -5.98
N GLU A 21 -43.05 7.59 -4.88
CA GLU A 21 -41.91 8.11 -4.12
C GLU A 21 -41.10 7.00 -3.45
N LEU A 22 -41.74 6.00 -2.84
CA LEU A 22 -41.02 4.84 -2.28
C LEU A 22 -40.25 4.07 -3.37
N GLY A 23 -40.84 3.89 -4.56
CA GLY A 23 -40.17 3.29 -5.71
C GLY A 23 -38.99 4.13 -6.23
N LEU A 24 -39.14 5.46 -6.27
CA LEU A 24 -38.09 6.39 -6.68
C LEU A 24 -36.95 6.44 -5.65
N VAL A 25 -37.27 6.57 -4.37
CA VAL A 25 -36.30 6.56 -3.26
C VAL A 25 -35.54 5.23 -3.21
N THR A 26 -36.22 4.11 -3.47
CA THR A 26 -35.57 2.79 -3.52
C THR A 26 -34.66 2.67 -4.74
N ARG A 27 -35.07 3.13 -5.92
CA ARG A 27 -34.22 3.15 -7.13
C ARG A 27 -33.04 4.11 -7.00
N VAL A 28 -33.25 5.27 -6.38
CA VAL A 28 -32.21 6.25 -6.08
C VAL A 28 -31.23 5.68 -5.05
N ARG A 29 -31.70 5.01 -3.99
CA ARG A 29 -30.84 4.28 -3.04
C ARG A 29 -30.08 3.12 -3.68
N GLN A 30 -30.73 2.34 -4.54
CA GLN A 30 -30.09 1.26 -5.29
C GLN A 30 -29.08 1.80 -6.29
N ARG A 31 -29.35 2.96 -6.92
CA ARG A 31 -28.43 3.64 -7.83
C ARG A 31 -27.26 4.24 -7.07
N PHE A 32 -27.47 4.91 -5.93
CA PHE A 32 -26.40 5.39 -5.05
C PHE A 32 -25.60 4.24 -4.41
N ALA A 33 -26.23 3.12 -4.08
CA ALA A 33 -25.54 1.92 -3.58
C ALA A 33 -24.75 1.22 -4.69
N LYS A 34 -25.27 1.21 -5.92
CA LYS A 34 -24.60 0.67 -7.12
C LYS A 34 -23.50 1.60 -7.62
N GLU A 35 -23.65 2.91 -7.48
CA GLU A 35 -22.63 3.94 -7.75
C GLU A 35 -21.53 3.90 -6.67
N ARG A 36 -21.89 3.75 -5.38
CA ARG A 36 -20.93 3.45 -4.29
C ARG A 36 -20.27 2.06 -4.41
N ALA A 37 -20.94 1.11 -5.05
CA ALA A 37 -20.39 -0.22 -5.32
C ALA A 37 -19.63 -0.29 -6.66
N SER A 38 -19.84 0.65 -7.59
CA SER A 38 -18.97 0.85 -8.77
C SER A 38 -17.77 1.71 -8.40
N GLU A 39 -17.91 2.56 -7.39
CA GLU A 39 -16.87 3.14 -6.57
C GLU A 39 -16.47 2.13 -5.46
N THR A 40 -16.38 0.84 -5.80
CA THR A 40 -15.60 -0.10 -4.99
C THR A 40 -14.21 0.49 -4.87
N ALA A 41 -13.95 1.21 -3.78
CA ALA A 41 -12.69 1.84 -3.47
C ALA A 41 -11.60 0.78 -3.70
N ARG A 42 -10.83 0.96 -4.78
CA ARG A 42 -9.69 0.09 -5.08
C ARG A 42 -8.88 0.04 -3.78
N ARG A 43 -8.75 -1.16 -3.18
CA ARG A 43 -7.97 -1.30 -1.94
C ARG A 43 -6.60 -0.64 -2.18
N PRO A 44 -6.10 0.21 -1.28
CA PRO A 44 -4.87 0.94 -1.54
C PRO A 44 -3.71 -0.03 -1.76
N LEU A 45 -2.83 0.31 -2.72
CA LEU A 45 -1.55 -0.34 -2.93
C LEU A 45 -0.48 0.35 -2.06
N PHE A 46 0.06 -0.41 -1.12
CA PHE A 46 1.16 0.02 -0.28
C PHE A 46 2.50 -0.33 -0.93
N ALA A 47 3.47 0.57 -0.91
CA ALA A 47 4.84 0.32 -1.33
C ALA A 47 5.78 0.45 -0.13
N THR A 48 6.46 -0.63 0.25
CA THR A 48 7.45 -0.58 1.34
C THR A 48 8.86 -0.35 0.77
N VAL A 49 9.59 0.64 1.29
CA VAL A 49 10.90 1.04 0.74
C VAL A 49 11.97 1.00 1.82
N CYS A 50 13.09 0.36 1.50
CA CYS A 50 14.31 0.41 2.30
C CYS A 50 15.54 0.58 1.39
N VAL A 51 16.75 0.37 1.91
CA VAL A 51 17.99 0.45 1.09
C VAL A 51 18.09 -0.73 0.10
N ASN A 52 18.21 -1.97 0.58
CA ASN A 52 18.59 -3.12 -0.25
C ASN A 52 17.41 -3.94 -0.80
N ASN A 53 16.18 -3.67 -0.35
CA ASN A 53 15.02 -4.54 -0.58
C ASN A 53 15.26 -6.01 -0.17
N VAL A 54 15.79 -6.23 1.02
CA VAL A 54 16.12 -7.58 1.51
C VAL A 54 15.51 -7.87 2.87
N ASN A 55 15.67 -6.97 3.84
CA ASN A 55 15.22 -7.22 5.21
C ASN A 55 13.93 -6.44 5.55
N ARG A 56 14.07 -5.16 5.90
CA ARG A 56 12.99 -4.32 6.43
C ARG A 56 11.79 -4.23 5.49
N SER A 57 11.98 -3.86 4.22
CA SER A 57 10.86 -3.73 3.29
C SER A 57 10.20 -5.07 2.94
N MET A 58 10.96 -6.15 2.87
CA MET A 58 10.43 -7.50 2.63
C MET A 58 9.67 -8.05 3.83
N ASN A 59 10.12 -7.77 5.07
CA ASN A 59 9.37 -8.16 6.26
C ASN A 59 8.05 -7.38 6.39
N ALA A 60 8.07 -6.08 6.06
CA ALA A 60 6.84 -5.29 6.00
C ALA A 60 5.91 -5.77 4.87
N HIS A 61 6.46 -6.16 3.71
CA HIS A 61 5.70 -6.74 2.61
C HIS A 61 4.96 -8.00 3.07
N GLU A 62 5.67 -8.97 3.64
CA GLU A 62 5.09 -10.20 4.17
C GLU A 62 3.96 -9.93 5.18
N ALA A 63 4.18 -8.99 6.12
CA ALA A 63 3.20 -8.65 7.14
C ALA A 63 1.93 -8.01 6.55
N LEU A 64 2.07 -7.10 5.58
CA LEU A 64 0.95 -6.45 4.91
C LEU A 64 0.19 -7.43 4.01
N GLU A 65 0.90 -8.30 3.30
CA GLU A 65 0.31 -9.35 2.47
C GLU A 65 -0.48 -10.35 3.33
N ALA A 66 0.09 -10.81 4.45
CA ALA A 66 -0.59 -11.68 5.40
C ALA A 66 -1.85 -11.03 6.02
N ALA A 67 -1.89 -9.69 6.11
CA ALA A 67 -3.06 -8.92 6.52
C ALA A 67 -4.10 -8.71 5.40
N GLY A 68 -3.88 -9.26 4.20
CA GLY A 68 -4.79 -9.14 3.05
C GLY A 68 -4.75 -7.77 2.36
N MET A 69 -3.66 -7.02 2.54
CA MET A 69 -3.43 -5.73 1.88
C MET A 69 -2.73 -5.92 0.54
N ARG A 70 -2.97 -5.00 -0.41
CA ARG A 70 -2.21 -4.95 -1.66
C ARG A 70 -0.86 -4.29 -1.37
N VAL A 71 0.24 -4.98 -1.61
CA VAL A 71 1.57 -4.46 -1.28
C VAL A 71 2.60 -4.79 -2.35
N CYS A 72 3.52 -3.86 -2.56
CA CYS A 72 4.76 -4.02 -3.30
C CYS A 72 5.94 -3.52 -2.44
N SER A 73 7.18 -3.88 -2.79
CA SER A 73 8.35 -3.49 -2.00
C SER A 73 9.55 -3.17 -2.87
N PHE A 74 10.37 -2.21 -2.45
CA PHE A 74 11.49 -1.71 -3.25
C PHE A 74 12.73 -1.38 -2.40
N GLY A 75 13.82 -1.14 -3.12
CA GLY A 75 15.10 -0.69 -2.62
C GLY A 75 15.52 0.58 -3.32
N ALA A 76 15.97 1.58 -2.56
CA ALA A 76 16.53 2.83 -3.11
C ALA A 76 18.07 2.90 -2.97
N GLY A 77 18.71 1.82 -2.56
CA GLY A 77 20.18 1.67 -2.62
C GLY A 77 20.72 1.47 -4.03
N SER A 78 22.03 1.65 -4.18
CA SER A 78 22.75 1.37 -5.43
C SER A 78 23.03 -0.11 -5.62
N VAL A 79 23.25 -0.88 -4.55
CA VAL A 79 23.56 -2.31 -4.59
C VAL A 79 22.84 -3.04 -3.47
N VAL A 80 22.81 -4.37 -3.54
CA VAL A 80 22.32 -5.22 -2.46
C VAL A 80 23.52 -5.71 -1.67
N CYS A 81 23.59 -5.33 -0.38
CA CYS A 81 24.69 -5.73 0.50
C CYS A 81 24.19 -6.63 1.63
N PHE A 82 24.94 -7.70 1.89
CA PHE A 82 24.84 -8.53 3.09
C PHE A 82 26.10 -8.34 3.95
N PRO A 83 25.98 -8.43 5.29
CA PRO A 83 27.14 -8.51 6.16
C PRO A 83 28.00 -9.71 5.77
N GLY A 84 29.31 -9.50 5.61
CA GLY A 84 30.26 -10.61 5.49
C GLY A 84 30.86 -10.98 6.84
N ARG A 85 31.92 -11.80 6.81
CA ARG A 85 32.63 -12.27 8.02
C ARG A 85 33.22 -11.13 8.85
N THR A 86 33.62 -10.03 8.21
CA THR A 86 34.08 -8.82 8.89
C THR A 86 33.25 -7.62 8.43
N ALA A 87 33.20 -6.57 9.26
CA ALA A 87 32.52 -5.32 8.92
C ALA A 87 33.08 -4.66 7.63
N THR A 88 34.34 -4.94 7.29
CA THR A 88 35.04 -4.37 6.13
C THR A 88 34.85 -5.16 4.84
N THR A 89 34.25 -6.36 4.88
CA THR A 89 34.12 -7.24 3.72
C THR A 89 32.65 -7.61 3.45
N PRO A 90 31.80 -6.64 3.06
CA PRO A 90 30.41 -6.93 2.76
C PRO A 90 30.29 -7.78 1.50
N ARG A 91 29.28 -8.67 1.46
CA ARG A 91 28.94 -9.38 0.24
C ARG A 91 27.95 -8.56 -0.58
N ILE A 92 28.36 -8.19 -1.79
CA ILE A 92 27.63 -7.27 -2.67
C ILE A 92 27.06 -8.03 -3.87
N PHE A 93 25.80 -7.73 -4.20
CA PHE A 93 25.11 -8.20 -5.40
C PHE A 93 24.47 -7.03 -6.16
N SER A 94 24.27 -7.24 -7.46
CA SER A 94 23.43 -6.35 -8.28
C SER A 94 21.96 -6.51 -7.91
N PHE A 95 21.18 -5.44 -8.07
CA PHE A 95 19.71 -5.53 -7.97
C PHE A 95 19.08 -6.41 -9.07
N SER A 96 19.81 -6.73 -10.13
CA SER A 96 19.36 -7.66 -11.17
C SER A 96 19.50 -9.13 -10.77
N THR A 97 20.20 -9.44 -9.67
CA THR A 97 20.37 -10.81 -9.19
C THR A 97 19.11 -11.27 -8.46
N SER A 98 18.59 -12.46 -8.76
CA SER A 98 17.43 -13.02 -8.05
C SER A 98 17.79 -13.44 -6.62
N TYR A 99 16.80 -13.50 -5.72
CA TYR A 99 17.05 -13.99 -4.36
C TYR A 99 17.51 -15.45 -4.34
N GLU A 100 17.06 -16.26 -5.30
CA GLU A 100 17.51 -17.65 -5.45
C GLU A 100 19.02 -17.71 -5.77
N ILE A 101 19.49 -16.90 -6.72
CA ILE A 101 20.93 -16.86 -7.04
C ILE A 101 21.73 -16.34 -5.84
N MET A 102 21.24 -15.33 -5.11
CA MET A 102 21.89 -14.86 -3.88
C MET A 102 21.96 -15.97 -2.83
N TYR A 103 20.88 -16.72 -2.64
CA TYR A 103 20.79 -17.81 -1.67
C TYR A 103 21.81 -18.90 -1.98
N GLU A 104 21.82 -19.41 -3.21
CA GLU A 104 22.74 -20.46 -3.63
C GLU A 104 24.20 -19.99 -3.59
N THR A 105 24.47 -18.74 -3.97
CA THR A 105 25.83 -18.16 -3.89
C THR A 105 26.32 -18.11 -2.45
N LEU A 106 25.53 -17.54 -1.53
CA LEU A 106 25.92 -17.42 -0.13
C LEU A 106 26.02 -18.79 0.55
N LYS A 107 25.12 -19.72 0.23
CA LYS A 107 25.16 -21.08 0.75
C LYS A 107 26.43 -21.81 0.33
N ALA A 108 26.81 -21.70 -0.95
CA ALA A 108 28.04 -22.30 -1.48
C ALA A 108 29.31 -21.65 -0.91
N GLU A 109 29.27 -20.34 -0.64
CA GLU A 109 30.39 -19.61 -0.02
C GLU A 109 30.64 -20.06 1.42
N ASP A 110 29.58 -20.10 2.26
CA ASP A 110 29.69 -20.44 3.68
C ASP A 110 28.32 -20.69 4.34
N GLU A 111 27.77 -21.89 4.16
CA GLU A 111 26.45 -22.25 4.68
C GLU A 111 26.33 -22.06 6.21
N GLU A 112 27.35 -22.42 6.98
CA GLU A 112 27.29 -22.35 8.45
C GLU A 112 27.21 -20.89 8.91
N HIS A 113 28.07 -20.01 8.38
CA HIS A 113 28.06 -18.59 8.71
C HIS A 113 26.76 -17.91 8.29
N HIS A 114 26.29 -18.15 7.06
CA HIS A 114 25.10 -17.51 6.52
C HIS A 114 23.79 -18.06 7.12
N THR A 115 23.81 -19.29 7.63
CA THR A 115 22.74 -19.82 8.50
C THR A 115 22.74 -19.13 9.86
N ARG A 116 23.91 -19.01 10.52
CA ARG A 116 24.04 -18.40 11.85
C ARG A 116 23.65 -16.93 11.88
N THR A 117 23.99 -16.18 10.84
CA THR A 117 23.58 -14.76 10.68
C THR A 117 22.10 -14.61 10.29
N GLY A 118 21.42 -15.69 9.92
CA GLY A 118 20.02 -15.70 9.50
C GLY A 118 19.78 -15.21 8.07
N VAL A 119 20.84 -14.94 7.30
CA VAL A 119 20.71 -14.44 5.92
C VAL A 119 20.06 -15.47 5.01
N LEU A 120 20.42 -16.77 5.13
CA LEU A 120 19.81 -17.81 4.29
C LEU A 120 18.30 -17.92 4.56
N LYS A 121 17.88 -17.94 5.82
CA LYS A 121 16.46 -17.93 6.20
C LYS A 121 15.73 -16.69 5.69
N MET A 122 16.39 -15.53 5.72
CA MET A 122 15.83 -14.28 5.20
C MET A 122 15.63 -14.32 3.68
N LEU A 123 16.59 -14.87 2.94
CA LEU A 123 16.48 -15.05 1.50
C LEU A 123 15.43 -16.10 1.12
N GLU A 124 15.30 -17.15 1.93
CA GLU A 124 14.26 -18.16 1.76
C GLU A 124 12.84 -17.57 1.89
N ARG A 125 12.62 -16.67 2.85
CA ARG A 125 11.40 -15.86 2.91
C ARG A 125 11.25 -14.98 1.67
N ASN A 126 12.31 -14.30 1.25
CA ASN A 126 12.20 -13.34 0.14
C ASN A 126 11.82 -14.01 -1.18
N ARG A 127 12.38 -15.19 -1.49
CA ARG A 127 12.07 -15.95 -2.70
C ARG A 127 10.63 -16.47 -2.75
N SER A 128 9.98 -16.68 -1.60
CA SER A 128 8.56 -17.06 -1.57
C SER A 128 7.63 -15.88 -1.86
N ILE A 129 8.11 -14.65 -1.69
CA ILE A 129 7.34 -13.41 -1.91
C ILE A 129 7.52 -12.92 -3.36
N LYS A 130 8.76 -12.82 -3.85
CA LYS A 130 9.05 -12.40 -5.24
C LYS A 130 10.42 -12.87 -5.72
N ASN A 131 10.66 -12.82 -7.04
CA ASN A 131 11.89 -13.34 -7.64
C ASN A 131 13.18 -12.64 -7.17
N GLY A 132 13.15 -11.33 -6.98
CA GLY A 132 14.36 -10.57 -6.66
C GLY A 132 14.06 -9.15 -6.19
N PRO A 133 15.09 -8.45 -5.70
CA PRO A 133 14.98 -7.08 -5.24
C PRO A 133 14.69 -6.15 -6.42
N GLN A 134 13.86 -5.13 -6.19
CA GLN A 134 13.45 -4.18 -7.21
C GLN A 134 13.89 -2.77 -6.81
N ARG A 135 14.41 -2.00 -7.76
CA ARG A 135 14.87 -0.63 -7.52
C ARG A 135 13.72 0.36 -7.61
N TRP A 136 13.61 1.23 -6.61
CA TRP A 136 12.66 2.34 -6.59
C TRP A 136 12.81 3.25 -7.82
N HIS A 137 14.05 3.69 -8.10
CA HIS A 137 14.41 4.55 -9.23
C HIS A 137 14.17 3.95 -10.63
N LYS A 138 13.71 2.69 -10.73
CA LYS A 138 13.39 2.03 -11.99
C LYS A 138 11.88 1.93 -12.23
N LEU A 139 11.06 2.44 -11.31
CA LEU A 139 9.63 2.56 -11.52
C LEU A 139 9.36 3.61 -12.59
N SER A 140 8.46 3.27 -13.51
CA SER A 140 7.87 4.24 -14.44
C SER A 140 6.84 5.12 -13.73
N ASN A 141 6.55 6.29 -14.30
CA ASN A 141 5.51 7.20 -13.79
C ASN A 141 4.16 6.49 -13.58
N LYS A 142 3.79 5.59 -14.49
CA LYS A 142 2.57 4.78 -14.36
C LYS A 142 2.60 3.88 -13.12
N GLN A 143 3.73 3.23 -12.85
CA GLN A 143 3.87 2.38 -11.66
C GLN A 143 3.85 3.20 -10.37
N LEU A 144 4.39 4.42 -10.40
CA LEU A 144 4.31 5.34 -9.26
C LEU A 144 2.88 5.82 -9.01
N GLN A 145 2.11 6.15 -10.07
CA GLN A 145 0.70 6.53 -9.98
C GLN A 145 -0.21 5.40 -9.48
N ASP A 146 0.19 4.14 -9.64
CA ASP A 146 -0.56 2.99 -9.15
C ASP A 146 -0.42 2.75 -7.64
N ILE A 147 0.55 3.42 -6.99
CA ILE A 147 0.89 3.31 -5.57
C ILE A 147 0.16 4.41 -4.78
N ASP A 148 -0.64 3.99 -3.80
CA ASP A 148 -1.45 4.88 -2.98
C ASP A 148 -0.75 5.27 -1.66
N VAL A 149 0.16 4.45 -1.14
CA VAL A 149 0.88 4.75 0.12
C VAL A 149 2.31 4.24 0.02
N VAL A 150 3.30 5.08 0.32
CA VAL A 150 4.70 4.69 0.42
C VAL A 150 5.13 4.62 1.89
N ILE A 151 5.73 3.50 2.30
CA ILE A 151 6.18 3.24 3.66
C ILE A 151 7.70 3.23 3.67
N CYS A 152 8.29 4.27 4.26
CA CYS A 152 9.73 4.43 4.42
C CYS A 152 10.17 3.93 5.79
N LEU A 153 11.10 2.98 5.82
CA LEU A 153 11.47 2.26 7.05
C LEU A 153 12.71 2.85 7.77
N ASP A 154 13.18 4.02 7.32
CA ASP A 154 14.08 4.94 8.02
C ASP A 154 13.95 6.37 7.45
N SER A 155 14.44 7.37 8.19
CA SER A 155 14.38 8.79 7.84
C SER A 155 15.14 9.15 6.58
N ASP A 156 16.31 8.54 6.37
CA ASP A 156 17.13 8.83 5.19
C ASP A 156 16.44 8.31 3.92
N MET A 157 15.77 7.17 4.01
CA MET A 157 14.93 6.64 2.94
C MET A 157 13.73 7.52 2.65
N PHE A 158 13.11 8.08 3.69
CA PHE A 158 12.02 9.03 3.49
C PHE A 158 12.47 10.24 2.70
N ILE A 159 13.57 10.88 3.10
CA ILE A 159 14.12 12.05 2.40
C ILE A 159 14.46 11.70 0.95
N LYS A 160 15.16 10.58 0.71
CA LYS A 160 15.50 10.14 -0.65
C LYS A 160 14.28 9.89 -1.53
N VAL A 161 13.24 9.25 -1.00
CA VAL A 161 12.01 9.01 -1.77
C VAL A 161 11.33 10.34 -2.09
N LEU A 162 11.29 11.27 -1.15
CA LEU A 162 10.70 12.60 -1.34
C LEU A 162 11.44 13.39 -2.44
N GLU A 163 12.78 13.48 -2.35
CA GLU A 163 13.62 14.16 -3.34
C GLU A 163 13.44 13.59 -4.76
N GLU A 164 13.18 12.29 -4.88
CA GLU A 164 12.91 11.67 -6.19
C GLU A 164 11.51 11.97 -6.71
N LEU A 165 10.51 12.03 -5.84
CA LEU A 165 9.14 12.38 -6.22
C LEU A 165 9.04 13.85 -6.65
N GLU A 166 9.78 14.77 -6.00
CA GLU A 166 9.83 16.19 -6.37
C GLU A 166 10.37 16.43 -7.79
N LYS A 167 11.22 15.53 -8.31
CA LYS A 167 11.78 15.62 -9.67
C LYS A 167 10.79 15.24 -10.77
N LEU A 168 9.59 14.78 -10.41
CA LEU A 168 8.57 14.32 -11.34
C LEU A 168 7.45 15.37 -11.40
N PRO A 169 7.59 16.43 -12.21
CA PRO A 169 6.63 17.55 -12.26
C PRO A 169 5.25 17.14 -12.77
N GLU A 170 5.09 15.94 -13.33
CA GLU A 170 3.81 15.34 -13.73
C GLU A 170 3.11 14.56 -12.60
N LEU A 171 3.84 14.31 -11.50
CA LEU A 171 3.29 13.96 -10.19
C LEU A 171 3.21 15.28 -9.38
N THR A 172 2.42 16.25 -9.87
CA THR A 172 2.29 17.61 -9.30
C THR A 172 1.81 17.62 -7.83
N GLU A 173 1.88 18.79 -7.17
CA GLU A 173 1.32 19.10 -5.83
C GLU A 173 -0.04 18.45 -5.52
N ASP A 174 -0.82 18.11 -6.56
CA ASP A 174 -2.10 17.41 -6.45
C ASP A 174 -2.03 15.94 -5.99
N MET A 175 -0.90 15.25 -6.14
CA MET A 175 -0.74 13.83 -5.75
C MET A 175 -0.13 13.65 -4.36
N VAL A 176 0.72 14.59 -3.92
CA VAL A 176 1.33 14.59 -2.59
C VAL A 176 0.52 15.53 -1.69
N LYS A 177 -0.74 15.18 -1.44
CA LYS A 177 -1.66 16.04 -0.68
C LYS A 177 -1.55 15.88 0.84
N ASP A 178 -1.07 14.74 1.34
CA ASP A 178 -1.00 14.45 2.78
C ASP A 178 0.34 13.78 3.17
N THR A 179 1.31 14.59 3.57
CA THR A 179 2.48 14.11 4.32
C THR A 179 2.07 13.87 5.77
N VAL A 180 1.48 12.71 6.07
CA VAL A 180 1.18 12.33 7.45
C VAL A 180 2.45 11.84 8.14
N VAL A 181 3.15 12.75 8.81
CA VAL A 181 4.26 12.39 9.70
C VAL A 181 3.70 11.97 11.06
N HIS A 182 3.35 10.69 11.24
CA HIS A 182 2.99 10.18 12.57
C HIS A 182 4.25 9.75 13.32
N PHE A 183 4.67 10.56 14.29
CA PHE A 183 5.73 10.21 15.25
C PHE A 183 5.12 9.53 16.47
N GLU A 184 4.95 8.20 16.46
CA GLU A 184 4.61 7.48 17.68
C GLU A 184 5.84 6.83 18.31
N LYS A 185 6.34 7.45 19.39
CA LYS A 185 7.42 6.91 20.22
C LYS A 185 6.83 5.91 21.23
N ALA A 186 6.24 4.82 20.74
CA ALA A 186 5.87 3.68 21.56
C ALA A 186 6.58 2.43 21.03
N ARG A 187 7.49 1.86 21.84
CA ARG A 187 8.19 0.57 21.61
C ARG A 187 9.31 0.53 20.55
N ALA A 188 10.09 1.61 20.42
CA ALA A 188 11.42 1.59 19.77
C ALA A 188 11.48 1.11 18.30
N LYS A 189 10.42 1.30 17.51
CA LYS A 189 10.46 1.11 16.05
C LYS A 189 10.00 2.40 15.34
N GLN A 190 10.86 2.96 14.50
CA GLN A 190 10.53 4.08 13.62
C GLN A 190 9.90 3.51 12.33
N LEU A 191 8.65 3.88 12.05
CA LEU A 191 8.04 3.71 10.73
C LEU A 191 7.55 5.07 10.25
N ILE A 192 7.95 5.45 9.04
CA ILE A 192 7.56 6.71 8.39
C ILE A 192 6.71 6.35 7.17
N TYR A 193 5.61 7.05 6.95
CA TYR A 193 4.70 6.80 5.84
C TYR A 193 4.49 8.10 5.05
N VAL A 194 4.37 7.99 3.74
CA VAL A 194 3.93 9.03 2.81
C VAL A 194 2.60 8.54 2.23
N GLY A 195 1.52 9.29 2.40
CA GLY A 195 0.27 9.04 1.69
C GLY A 195 0.32 9.68 0.30
N LEU A 196 0.08 8.91 -0.75
CA LEU A 196 -0.13 9.43 -2.11
C LEU A 196 -1.63 9.25 -2.42
N ARG A 197 -2.44 10.30 -2.30
CA ARG A 197 -3.88 10.14 -2.55
C ARG A 197 -4.21 10.46 -4.02
N VAL A 198 -4.99 9.55 -4.62
CA VAL A 198 -5.64 9.63 -5.94
C VAL A 198 -6.65 10.77 -5.99
#